data_AF-T0M629-F1
#
_entry.id   AF-T0M629-F1
#
_cell.length_a   1.000
_cell.length_b   1.000
_cell.length_c   1.000
_cell.angle_alpha   90.00
_cell.angle_beta   90.00
_cell.angle_gamma   90.00
#
_symmetry.space_group_name_H-M   'P 1'
#
loop_
_entity.id
_entity.type
_entity.pdbx_description
1 polymer ?
#
loop_
_entity_poly.entity_id
_entity_poly.type
_entity_poly.pdbx_seq_one_letter_code
_entity_poly.pdbx_strand_id
1 'polypeptide(L)'
;MSGKTSEISGFYKLTPEERAQVVARFAGLNDSDIEEISKTGSLPLDLADKLIENVISTVELPVGIAVNFLINGRDYLIPMAIEEASVVAACSNAAKIARASGGFPVNIL
;
A
#
# COMPACT_ATOMS: atom_id res chain seq x y z
N MET A 1 8.47 -6.96 -22.85
CA MET A 1 8.78 -7.17 -21.42
C MET A 1 7.47 -7.04 -20.66
N SER A 2 7.01 -8.10 -19.99
CA SER A 2 5.77 -8.04 -19.21
C SER A 2 6.05 -7.19 -17.95
N GLY A 3 5.64 -5.92 -17.99
CA GLY A 3 5.75 -5.01 -16.84
C GLY A 3 4.76 -5.44 -15.76
N LYS A 4 5.13 -5.20 -14.50
CA LYS A 4 4.22 -5.42 -13.36
C LYS A 4 3.04 -4.45 -13.47
N THR A 5 1.82 -4.89 -13.18
CA THR A 5 0.61 -4.06 -13.27
C THR A 5 -0.05 -3.85 -11.90
N SER A 6 -0.56 -2.64 -11.68
CA SER A 6 -1.38 -2.25 -10.54
C SER A 6 -2.88 -2.37 -10.85
N GLU A 7 -3.26 -2.70 -12.08
CA GLU A 7 -4.66 -2.89 -12.49
C GLU A 7 -5.20 -4.23 -11.96
N ILE A 8 -5.81 -4.18 -10.77
CA ILE A 8 -6.19 -5.38 -10.03
C ILE A 8 -7.69 -5.35 -9.73
N SER A 9 -8.42 -6.20 -10.44
CA SER A 9 -9.87 -6.36 -10.22
C SER A 9 -10.13 -7.26 -9.01
N GLY A 10 -11.09 -6.86 -8.17
CA GLY A 10 -11.51 -7.67 -7.03
C GLY A 10 -10.55 -7.70 -5.85
N PHE A 11 -9.54 -6.81 -5.79
CA PHE A 11 -8.55 -6.76 -4.69
C PHE A 11 -9.19 -6.69 -3.29
N TYR A 12 -10.30 -5.95 -3.16
CA TYR A 12 -11.05 -5.84 -1.91
C TYR A 12 -11.70 -7.16 -1.44
N LYS A 13 -11.87 -8.15 -2.34
CA LYS A 13 -12.44 -9.46 -2.02
C LYS A 13 -11.42 -10.44 -1.44
N LEU A 14 -10.14 -10.18 -1.64
CA LEU A 14 -9.03 -11.00 -1.15
C LEU A 14 -8.91 -10.90 0.37
N THR A 15 -8.39 -11.94 1.03
CA THR A 15 -7.99 -11.87 2.44
C THR A 15 -6.77 -10.95 2.62
N PRO A 16 -6.48 -10.45 3.84
CA PRO A 16 -5.26 -9.69 4.10
C PRO A 16 -3.98 -10.40 3.65
N GLU A 17 -3.88 -11.71 3.87
CA GLU A 17 -2.72 -12.52 3.47
C GLU A 17 -2.59 -12.60 1.94
N GLU A 18 -3.70 -12.84 1.23
CA GLU A 18 -3.71 -12.84 -0.23
C GLU A 18 -3.34 -11.47 -0.80
N ARG A 19 -3.77 -10.38 -0.17
CA ARG A 19 -3.37 -9.01 -0.54
C ARG A 19 -1.88 -8.80 -0.34
N ALA A 20 -1.32 -9.21 0.79
CA ALA A 20 0.12 -9.12 1.06
C ALA A 20 0.93 -9.89 0.00
N GLN A 21 0.47 -11.07 -0.40
CA GLN A 21 1.09 -11.86 -1.47
C GLN A 21 1.03 -11.17 -2.84
N VAL A 22 -0.07 -10.50 -3.16
CA VAL A 22 -0.18 -9.67 -4.39
C VAL A 22 0.83 -8.53 -4.35
N VAL A 23 0.92 -7.81 -3.23
CA VAL A 23 1.88 -6.72 -3.03
C VAL A 23 3.31 -7.22 -3.15
N ALA A 24 3.62 -8.37 -2.56
CA ALA A 24 4.95 -8.96 -2.58
C ALA A 24 5.41 -9.28 -4.00
N ARG A 25 4.56 -9.95 -4.79
CA ARG A 25 4.85 -10.21 -6.20
C ARG A 25 5.04 -8.92 -7.00
N PHE A 26 4.20 -7.91 -6.74
CA PHE A 26 4.33 -6.61 -7.39
C PHE A 26 5.62 -5.87 -6.99
N ALA A 27 5.99 -5.86 -5.72
CA ALA A 27 7.19 -5.15 -5.25
C ALA A 27 8.48 -5.97 -5.42
N GLY A 28 8.39 -7.29 -5.66
CA GLY A 28 9.56 -8.18 -5.69
C GLY A 28 10.10 -8.48 -4.28
N LEU A 29 9.21 -8.54 -3.29
CA LEU A 29 9.53 -8.81 -1.89
C LEU A 29 9.71 -10.31 -1.67
N ASN A 30 10.59 -10.66 -0.74
CA ASN A 30 10.80 -12.03 -0.30
C ASN A 30 9.88 -12.40 0.89
N ASP A 31 9.89 -13.66 1.31
CA ASP A 31 9.02 -14.14 2.39
C ASP A 31 9.25 -13.42 3.74
N SER A 32 10.50 -13.03 4.05
CA SER A 32 10.80 -12.28 5.28
C SER A 32 10.26 -10.86 5.24
N ASP A 33 10.26 -10.20 4.07
CA ASP A 33 9.67 -8.89 3.89
C ASP A 33 8.13 -8.96 4.07
N ILE A 34 7.49 -10.01 3.55
CA ILE A 34 6.04 -10.25 3.71
C ILE A 34 5.69 -10.43 5.17
N GLU A 35 6.47 -11.23 5.88
CA GLU A 35 6.30 -11.45 7.31
C GLU A 35 6.36 -10.13 8.06
N GLU A 36 7.31 -9.26 7.72
CA GLU A 36 7.49 -7.98 8.39
C GLU A 36 6.36 -6.98 8.13
N ILE A 37 5.92 -6.83 6.88
CA ILE A 37 4.82 -5.90 6.54
C ILE A 37 3.44 -6.39 7.01
N SER A 38 3.31 -7.68 7.31
CA SER A 38 2.04 -8.28 7.78
C SER A 38 1.94 -8.31 9.31
N LYS A 39 3.03 -8.01 10.03
CA LYS A 39 3.05 -7.96 11.50
C LYS A 39 2.34 -6.72 12.03
N THR A 40 1.52 -6.93 13.06
CA THR A 40 1.13 -5.87 13.99
C THR A 40 2.27 -5.65 15.00
N GLY A 41 2.45 -4.42 15.47
CA GLY A 41 3.44 -4.08 16.49
C GLY A 41 4.88 -4.12 15.97
N SER A 42 5.07 -3.86 14.67
CA SER A 42 6.38 -3.91 14.00
C SER A 42 7.38 -2.85 14.48
N LEU A 43 6.96 -1.91 15.34
CA LEU A 43 7.85 -0.94 15.98
C LEU A 43 8.09 -1.35 17.46
N PRO A 44 9.26 -1.93 17.79
CA PRO A 44 9.61 -2.27 19.16
C PRO A 44 9.65 -1.04 20.09
N LEU A 45 9.29 -1.21 21.36
CA LEU A 45 9.26 -0.09 22.32
C LEU A 45 10.63 0.53 22.56
N ASP A 46 11.72 -0.24 22.51
CA ASP A 46 13.08 0.28 22.66
C ASP A 46 13.53 1.13 21.46
N LEU A 47 12.94 0.90 20.29
CA LEU A 47 13.11 1.77 19.13
C LEU A 47 12.19 2.98 19.23
N ALA A 48 10.94 2.80 19.64
CA ALA A 48 9.98 3.90 19.84
C ALA A 48 10.50 4.93 20.85
N ASP A 49 11.08 4.48 21.97
CA ASP A 49 11.69 5.32 23.02
C ASP A 49 12.87 6.17 22.52
N LYS A 50 13.49 5.79 21.39
CA LYS A 50 14.54 6.59 20.73
C LYS A 50 13.99 7.60 19.74
N LEU A 51 12.72 7.50 19.34
CA LEU A 51 12.11 8.38 18.34
C LEU A 51 11.56 9.66 18.95
N ILE A 52 10.95 9.58 20.14
CA ILE A 52 10.37 10.73 20.85
C ILE A 52 10.59 10.60 22.36
N GLU A 53 10.34 11.67 23.11
CA GLU A 53 10.48 11.70 24.57
C GLU A 53 9.22 11.13 25.28
N ASN A 54 9.41 10.55 26.48
CA ASN A 54 8.34 10.06 27.37
C ASN A 54 7.41 9.00 26.73
N VAL A 55 7.97 8.10 25.92
CA VAL A 55 7.21 7.02 25.29
C VAL A 55 6.73 6.01 26.34
N ILE A 56 5.45 5.66 26.25
CA ILE A 56 4.84 4.58 27.05
C ILE A 56 4.21 3.49 26.20
N SER A 57 3.91 3.78 24.93
CA SER A 57 3.28 2.85 23.99
C SER A 57 3.37 3.36 22.55
N THR A 58 2.92 2.54 21.60
CA THR A 58 2.70 2.89 20.19
C THR A 58 1.22 2.85 19.85
N VAL A 59 0.82 3.58 18.80
CA VAL A 59 -0.51 3.47 18.18
C VAL A 59 -0.39 2.78 16.84
N GLU A 60 -1.32 1.88 16.53
CA GLU A 60 -1.39 1.18 15.25
C GLU A 60 -2.46 1.80 14.36
N LEU A 61 -2.16 1.93 13.08
CA LEU A 61 -3.13 2.32 12.05
C LEU A 61 -3.25 1.22 11.00
N PRO A 62 -4.47 0.91 10.52
CA PRO A 62 -4.65 0.00 9.40
C PRO A 62 -3.87 0.49 8.17
N VAL A 63 -3.14 -0.43 7.52
CA VAL A 63 -2.46 -0.14 6.26
C VAL A 63 -3.22 -0.81 5.11
N GLY A 64 -3.83 0.00 4.26
CA GLY A 64 -4.45 -0.43 3.01
C GLY A 64 -3.54 -0.17 1.81
N ILE A 65 -3.83 -0.84 0.70
CA ILE A 65 -3.14 -0.61 -0.58
C ILE A 65 -4.15 -0.12 -1.60
N ALA A 66 -3.93 1.08 -2.13
CA ALA A 66 -4.70 1.58 -3.25
C ALA A 66 -4.11 1.06 -4.57
N VAL A 67 -4.99 0.56 -5.43
CA VAL A 67 -4.66 -0.11 -6.70
C VAL A 67 -5.04 0.74 -7.91
N ASN A 68 -4.67 0.30 -9.11
CA ASN A 68 -4.96 0.89 -10.43
C ASN A 68 -4.19 2.17 -10.79
N PHE A 69 -3.33 2.68 -9.92
CA PHE A 69 -2.56 3.89 -10.21
C PHE A 69 -1.58 3.67 -11.37
N LEU A 70 -1.73 4.50 -12.40
CA LEU A 70 -0.82 4.66 -13.52
C LEU A 70 -0.30 6.09 -13.49
N ILE A 71 0.98 6.29 -13.20
CA ILE A 71 1.61 7.61 -13.08
C ILE A 71 2.74 7.68 -14.09
N ASN A 72 2.69 8.66 -15.00
CA ASN A 72 3.66 8.80 -16.10
C ASN A 72 3.89 7.49 -16.88
N GLY A 73 2.81 6.75 -17.14
CA GLY A 73 2.86 5.47 -17.86
C GLY A 73 3.45 4.30 -17.06
N ARG A 74 3.64 4.45 -15.74
CA ARG A 74 4.14 3.38 -14.85
C ARG A 74 3.11 3.00 -13.80
N ASP A 75 2.94 1.71 -13.59
CA ASP A 75 2.04 1.16 -12.58
C ASP A 75 2.61 1.31 -11.16
N TYR A 76 1.76 1.69 -10.21
CA TYR A 76 2.08 1.79 -8.78
C TYR A 76 0.98 1.17 -7.91
N LEU A 77 1.41 0.50 -6.84
CA LEU A 77 0.58 0.22 -5.67
C LEU A 77 0.91 1.26 -4.60
N ILE A 78 -0.10 1.90 -4.01
CA ILE A 78 0.10 3.00 -3.06
C ILE A 78 -0.30 2.54 -1.65
N PRO A 79 0.66 2.35 -0.72
CA PRO A 79 0.35 2.09 0.69
C PRO A 79 -0.28 3.32 1.36
N MET A 80 -1.29 3.09 2.19
CA MET A 80 -2.03 4.13 2.92
C MET A 80 -2.29 3.67 4.35
N ALA A 81 -1.73 4.37 5.34
CA ALA A 81 -2.04 4.17 6.75
C ALA A 81 -3.18 5.11 7.15
N ILE A 82 -4.39 4.58 7.34
CA ILE A 82 -5.61 5.37 7.56
C ILE A 82 -6.70 4.53 8.25
N GLU A 83 -7.50 5.14 9.12
CA GLU A 83 -8.61 4.49 9.82
C GLU A 83 -9.96 4.55 9.07
N GLU A 84 -10.11 5.48 8.14
CA GLU A 84 -11.36 5.68 7.42
C GLU A 84 -11.56 4.65 6.29
N ALA A 85 -12.53 3.76 6.47
CA ALA A 85 -12.76 2.61 5.59
C ALA A 85 -12.98 2.94 4.09
N SER A 86 -13.53 4.13 3.78
CA SER A 86 -13.91 4.49 2.41
C SER A 86 -12.75 5.01 1.55
N VAL A 87 -11.70 5.55 2.18
CA VAL A 87 -10.68 6.36 1.51
C VAL A 87 -9.88 5.54 0.50
N VAL A 88 -9.35 4.39 0.92
CA VAL A 88 -8.53 3.53 0.03
C VAL A 88 -9.34 3.01 -1.16
N ALA A 89 -10.61 2.70 -0.93
CA ALA A 89 -11.53 2.24 -1.98
C ALA A 89 -11.83 3.36 -2.99
N ALA A 90 -12.09 4.58 -2.50
CA ALA A 90 -12.32 5.75 -3.32
C ALA A 90 -11.08 6.08 -4.18
N CYS A 91 -9.88 6.08 -3.60
CA CYS A 91 -8.63 6.29 -4.33
C CYS A 91 -8.43 5.24 -5.43
N SER A 92 -8.65 3.97 -5.11
CA SER A 92 -8.51 2.87 -6.08
C SER A 92 -9.51 2.96 -7.24
N ASN A 93 -10.75 3.38 -6.96
CA ASN A 93 -11.78 3.58 -7.97
C ASN A 93 -11.47 4.78 -8.87
N ALA A 94 -11.08 5.92 -8.28
CA ALA A 94 -10.69 7.11 -9.03
C ALA A 94 -9.49 6.83 -9.94
N ALA A 95 -8.49 6.10 -9.44
CA ALA A 95 -7.33 5.69 -10.23
C ALA A 95 -7.73 4.78 -11.40
N LYS A 96 -8.67 3.86 -11.21
CA LYS A 96 -9.21 3.01 -12.29
C LYS A 96 -9.85 3.85 -13.39
N ILE A 97 -10.65 4.85 -13.02
CA ILE A 97 -11.31 5.76 -13.97
C ILE A 97 -10.26 6.57 -14.73
N ALA A 98 -9.29 7.16 -14.02
CA ALA A 98 -8.22 7.96 -14.64
C ALA A 98 -7.33 7.11 -15.58
N ARG A 99 -7.07 5.86 -15.23
CA ARG A 99 -6.28 4.92 -16.05
C ARG A 99 -6.86 4.74 -17.46
N ALA A 100 -8.20 4.73 -17.60
CA ALA A 100 -8.87 4.64 -18.90
C ALA A 100 -8.52 5.81 -19.84
N SER A 101 -8.10 6.94 -19.29
CA SER A 101 -7.66 8.15 -20.01
C SER A 101 -6.14 8.33 -20.05
N GLY A 102 -5.35 7.29 -19.72
CA GLY A 102 -3.88 7.34 -19.71
C GLY A 102 -3.24 7.58 -18.34
N GLY A 103 -4.02 7.62 -17.27
CA GLY A 103 -3.51 7.77 -15.90
C GLY A 103 -3.20 9.23 -15.52
N PHE A 104 -2.26 9.40 -14.61
CA PHE A 104 -1.88 10.69 -14.04
C PHE A 104 -0.54 11.17 -14.61
N PRO A 105 -0.51 12.25 -15.41
CA PRO A 105 0.73 12.94 -15.75
C PRO A 105 1.19 13.81 -14.57
N VAL A 106 2.44 13.66 -14.16
CA VAL A 106 3.04 14.39 -13.03
C VAL A 106 4.40 14.94 -13.44
N ASN A 107 4.64 16.22 -13.17
CA ASN A 107 5.93 16.89 -13.34
C ASN A 107 6.38 17.45 -11.98
N ILE A 108 7.67 17.34 -11.68
CA ILE A 108 8.29 17.99 -10.53
C ILE A 108 8.89 19.31 -11.07
N LEU A 109 8.57 20.43 -10.42
CA LEU A 109 9.06 21.76 -10.78
C LEU A 109 10.47 22.01 -10.24
#